data_AF-A0A1B0AKU1-F1
#
_entry.id   AF-A0A1B0AKU1-F1
#
_cell.length_a   1.000
_cell.length_b   1.000
_cell.length_c   1.000
_cell.angle_alpha   90.00
_cell.angle_beta   90.00
_cell.angle_gamma   90.00
#
_symmetry.space_group_name_H-M   'P 1'
#
loop_
_entity.id
_entity.type
_entity.pdbx_description
1 polymer ?
#
loop_
_entity_poly.entity_id
_entity_poly.type
_entity_poly.pdbx_seq_one_letter_code
_entity_poly.pdbx_strand_id
1 'polypeptide(L)'
;MMEEQHDGPTTSAQTAQIRGNRRLRAKSLFQQAPPNIEGEEVLRDVLTIHDRIVQVSFDDVVTTLKTYYSRKEDVLRRCGYCNKDATKTMPDQKALVFAAWSLLTSFNILLNAYPRTPFTGRLEDLLDDNLKAAEDMGLHVKAAVCD
;
A
#
# COMPACT_ATOMS: atom_id res chain seq x y z
N MET A 1 -19.85 44.88 -15.01
CA MET A 1 -19.03 44.12 -15.98
C MET A 1 -18.24 43.10 -15.18
N MET A 2 -18.60 41.82 -15.26
CA MET A 2 -17.76 40.72 -14.77
C MET A 2 -17.16 40.05 -15.99
N GLU A 3 -15.83 40.01 -16.07
CA GLU A 3 -15.10 39.32 -17.13
C GLU A 3 -15.09 37.82 -16.84
N GLU A 4 -15.69 37.03 -17.73
CA GLU A 4 -15.56 35.58 -17.74
C GLU A 4 -14.15 35.20 -18.23
N GLN A 5 -13.39 34.53 -17.37
CA GLN A 5 -12.10 33.98 -17.72
C GLN A 5 -12.32 32.66 -18.48
N HIS A 6 -12.35 32.71 -19.81
CA HIS A 6 -12.40 31.54 -20.67
C HIS A 6 -11.05 30.80 -20.63
N ASP A 7 -11.06 29.58 -20.09
CA ASP A 7 -9.94 28.64 -20.13
C ASP A 7 -9.80 28.09 -21.56
N GLY A 8 -8.78 28.54 -22.28
CA GLY A 8 -8.53 28.16 -23.66
C GLY A 8 -8.15 26.68 -23.82
N PRO A 9 -8.25 26.11 -25.04
CA PRO A 9 -8.01 24.69 -25.27
C PRO A 9 -6.56 24.30 -24.96
N THR A 10 -6.39 23.41 -23.98
CA THR A 10 -5.09 22.87 -23.58
C THR A 10 -4.48 22.06 -24.73
N THR A 11 -3.23 22.37 -25.09
CA THR A 11 -2.54 21.71 -26.21
C THR A 11 -2.11 20.28 -25.86
N SER A 12 -1.93 19.43 -26.88
CA SER A 12 -1.49 18.04 -26.73
C SER A 12 -0.17 17.89 -25.96
N ALA A 13 0.74 18.86 -26.11
CA ALA A 13 2.01 18.94 -25.39
C ALA A 13 1.82 19.18 -23.88
N GLN A 14 0.93 20.11 -23.50
CA GLN A 14 0.60 20.36 -22.09
C GLN A 14 -0.09 19.14 -21.47
N THR A 15 -0.98 18.48 -22.21
CA THR A 15 -1.63 17.23 -21.76
C THR A 15 -0.60 16.11 -21.54
N ALA A 16 0.39 15.98 -22.42
CA ALA A 16 1.46 15.01 -22.30
C ALA A 16 2.38 15.29 -21.09
N GLN A 17 2.72 16.55 -20.83
CA GLN A 17 3.47 16.95 -19.64
C GLN A 17 2.69 16.69 -18.34
N ILE A 18 1.40 17.02 -18.30
CA ILE A 18 0.53 16.73 -17.14
C ILE A 18 0.48 15.22 -16.87
N ARG A 19 0.36 14.40 -17.91
CA ARG A 19 0.40 12.92 -17.80
C ARG A 19 1.76 12.42 -17.32
N GLY A 20 2.86 12.97 -17.82
CA GLY A 20 4.21 12.64 -17.37
C GLY A 20 4.43 12.95 -15.88
N ASN A 21 4.05 14.16 -15.48
CA ASN A 21 4.15 14.62 -14.09
C ASN A 21 3.24 13.82 -13.15
N ARG A 22 2.01 13.47 -13.58
CA ARG A 22 1.11 12.56 -12.85
C ARG A 22 1.70 11.16 -12.70
N ARG A 23 2.38 10.62 -13.71
CA ARG A 23 3.03 9.30 -13.65
C ARG A 23 4.21 9.27 -12.68
N LEU A 24 5.01 10.34 -12.63
CA LEU A 24 6.10 10.50 -11.67
C LEU A 24 5.57 10.66 -10.24
N ARG A 25 4.50 11.43 -10.06
CA ARG A 25 3.83 11.61 -8.77
C ARG A 25 3.17 10.32 -8.27
N ALA A 26 2.54 9.54 -9.15
CA ALA A 26 1.97 8.24 -8.82
C ALA A 26 3.04 7.25 -8.33
N LYS A 27 4.21 7.20 -8.99
CA LYS A 27 5.35 6.39 -8.52
C LYS A 27 5.86 6.82 -7.15
N SER A 28 5.91 8.13 -6.89
CA SER A 28 6.30 8.69 -5.58
C SER A 28 5.26 8.38 -4.48
N LEU A 29 3.96 8.34 -4.81
CA LEU A 29 2.88 8.06 -3.85
C LEU A 29 2.90 6.61 -3.34
N PHE A 30 3.39 5.65 -4.13
CA PHE A 30 3.61 4.27 -3.67
C PHE A 30 4.86 4.11 -2.78
N GLN A 31 5.68 5.15 -2.67
CA GLN A 31 6.85 5.22 -1.78
C GLN A 31 6.65 6.24 -0.66
N GLN A 32 5.44 6.80 -0.49
CA GLN A 32 5.18 7.68 0.64
C GLN A 32 5.21 6.85 1.92
N ALA A 33 6.29 7.03 2.68
CA ALA A 33 6.32 6.73 4.09
C ALA A 33 5.10 7.38 4.77
N PRO A 34 4.50 6.74 5.79
CA PRO A 34 3.40 7.34 6.53
C PRO A 34 3.79 8.73 7.04
N PRO A 35 2.82 9.65 7.23
CA PRO A 35 3.12 10.94 7.86
C PRO A 35 3.82 10.69 9.19
N ASN A 36 4.96 11.35 9.42
CA ASN A 36 5.69 11.30 10.70
C ASN A 36 4.71 11.56 11.84
N ILE A 37 4.31 10.49 12.52
CA ILE A 37 3.58 10.57 13.78
C ILE A 37 4.66 10.89 14.80
N GLU A 38 4.63 12.07 15.41
CA GLU A 38 5.51 12.48 16.52
C GLU A 38 5.18 11.72 17.81
N GLY A 39 5.09 10.40 17.70
CA GLY A 39 4.68 9.46 18.72
C GLY A 39 4.96 8.05 18.25
N GLU A 40 6.21 7.77 17.84
CA GLU A 40 6.73 6.40 17.92
C GLU A 40 6.87 6.05 19.41
N GLU A 41 5.75 5.87 20.12
CA GLU A 41 5.75 4.91 21.21
C GLU A 41 6.07 3.58 20.54
N VAL A 42 7.34 3.23 20.58
CA VAL A 42 7.81 1.98 20.02
C VAL A 42 6.95 0.90 20.68
N LEU A 43 6.40 -0.05 19.93
CA LEU A 43 5.58 -1.13 20.50
C LEU A 43 6.26 -1.86 21.68
N ARG A 44 7.59 -1.75 21.77
CA ARG A 44 8.41 -2.14 22.92
C ARG A 44 7.93 -1.58 24.27
N ASP A 45 7.36 -0.38 24.29
CA ASP A 45 6.98 0.35 25.51
C ASP A 45 5.51 0.07 25.90
N VAL A 46 4.69 -0.33 24.93
CA VAL A 46 3.24 -0.60 25.11
C VAL A 46 2.97 -2.10 25.32
N LEU A 47 3.69 -2.97 24.61
CA LEU A 47 3.46 -4.42 24.61
C LEU A 47 4.35 -5.12 25.64
N THR A 48 3.79 -6.13 26.30
CA THR A 48 4.59 -7.00 27.16
C THR A 48 5.52 -7.88 26.33
N ILE A 49 6.54 -8.46 26.98
CA ILE A 49 7.44 -9.42 26.32
C ILE A 49 6.66 -10.60 25.72
N HIS A 50 5.58 -11.04 26.36
CA HIS A 50 4.76 -12.15 25.90
C HIS A 50 3.97 -11.79 24.63
N ASP A 51 3.42 -10.58 24.55
CA ASP A 51 2.71 -10.10 23.36
C ASP A 51 3.62 -10.03 22.13
N ARG A 52 4.91 -9.75 22.35
CA ARG A 52 5.90 -9.52 21.30
C ARG A 52 6.43 -10.80 20.66
N ILE A 53 6.19 -11.98 21.23
CA ILE A 53 6.58 -13.25 20.61
C ILE A 53 5.50 -13.65 19.60
N VAL A 54 5.79 -13.49 18.32
CA VAL A 54 4.77 -13.58 17.25
C VAL A 54 5.12 -14.61 16.19
N GLN A 55 4.08 -15.08 15.48
CA GLN A 55 4.19 -15.60 14.13
C GLN A 55 3.69 -14.56 13.13
N VAL A 56 4.29 -14.51 11.94
CA VAL A 56 3.79 -13.71 10.82
C VAL A 56 2.97 -14.61 9.90
N SER A 57 1.68 -14.33 9.77
CA SER A 57 0.79 -15.00 8.82
C SER A 57 0.60 -14.14 7.58
N PHE A 58 0.52 -14.76 6.40
CA PHE A 58 0.14 -14.05 5.19
C PHE A 58 -0.75 -14.86 4.25
N ASP A 59 -1.69 -14.18 3.62
CA ASP A 59 -2.63 -14.79 2.67
C ASP A 59 -3.21 -13.77 1.66
N ASP A 60 -3.70 -14.28 0.53
CA ASP A 60 -4.36 -13.56 -0.55
C ASP A 60 -5.88 -13.40 -0.27
N VAL A 61 -6.31 -12.19 0.09
CA VAL A 61 -7.74 -11.88 0.30
C VAL A 61 -8.39 -11.37 -0.98
N VAL A 62 -9.53 -11.93 -1.39
CA VAL A 62 -10.29 -11.47 -2.57
C VAL A 62 -10.91 -10.10 -2.29
N THR A 63 -10.79 -9.16 -3.23
CA THR A 63 -11.39 -7.83 -3.09
C THR A 63 -12.74 -7.73 -3.82
N THR A 64 -13.46 -6.62 -3.59
CA THR A 64 -14.76 -6.35 -4.20
C THR A 64 -14.71 -5.95 -5.69
N LEU A 65 -13.54 -5.98 -6.35
CA LEU A 65 -13.34 -5.61 -7.76
C LEU A 65 -13.84 -4.20 -8.13
N LYS A 66 -13.87 -3.29 -7.14
CA LYS A 66 -14.33 -1.91 -7.31
C LYS A 66 -13.17 -0.94 -7.19
N THR A 67 -13.15 0.04 -8.09
CA THR A 67 -12.24 1.18 -8.04
C THR A 67 -12.92 2.35 -7.34
N TYR A 68 -12.13 3.18 -6.65
CA TYR A 68 -12.65 4.33 -5.91
C TYR A 68 -11.85 5.57 -6.26
N TYR A 69 -12.53 6.67 -6.53
CA TYR A 69 -11.86 7.95 -6.75
C TYR A 69 -11.74 8.73 -5.45
N SER A 70 -10.51 9.00 -5.03
CA SER A 70 -10.19 9.84 -3.86
C SER A 70 -10.13 11.30 -4.29
N ARG A 71 -11.17 12.08 -3.98
CA ARG A 71 -11.19 13.53 -4.24
C ARG A 71 -10.08 14.29 -3.51
N LYS A 72 -9.73 13.84 -2.30
CA LYS A 72 -8.68 14.47 -1.47
C LYS A 72 -7.31 14.43 -2.16
N GLU A 73 -7.04 13.35 -2.89
CA GLU A 73 -5.72 13.09 -3.48
C GLU A 73 -5.71 13.24 -5.00
N ASP A 74 -6.88 13.43 -5.63
CA ASP A 74 -7.06 13.41 -7.10
C ASP A 74 -6.53 12.10 -7.72
N VAL A 75 -6.83 10.96 -7.08
CA VAL A 75 -6.29 9.64 -7.47
C VAL A 75 -7.38 8.57 -7.50
N LEU A 76 -7.35 7.74 -8.55
CA LEU A 76 -8.11 6.49 -8.61
C LEU A 76 -7.38 5.40 -7.82
N ARG A 77 -8.05 4.83 -6.82
CA ARG A 77 -7.55 3.78 -5.92
C ARG A 77 -8.15 2.42 -6.24
N ARG A 78 -7.49 1.38 -5.73
CA ARG A 78 -7.83 -0.04 -5.91
C ARG A 78 -7.80 -0.52 -7.36
N CYS A 79 -6.84 -0.02 -8.12
CA CYS A 79 -6.59 -0.49 -9.48
C CYS A 79 -5.10 -0.45 -9.82
N GLY A 80 -4.69 -1.39 -10.67
CA GLY A 80 -3.36 -1.44 -11.27
C GLY A 80 -3.42 -1.44 -12.79
N TYR A 81 -2.27 -1.20 -13.43
CA TYR A 81 -2.15 -1.34 -14.88
C TYR A 81 -2.07 -2.81 -15.27
N CYS A 82 -2.82 -3.19 -16.31
CA CYS A 82 -2.87 -4.57 -16.81
C CYS A 82 -2.06 -4.80 -18.09
N ASN A 83 -1.31 -3.77 -18.53
CA ASN A 83 -0.44 -3.85 -19.69
C ASN A 83 0.85 -3.07 -19.46
N LYS A 84 1.91 -3.49 -20.15
CA LYS A 84 3.26 -2.89 -20.05
C LYS A 84 3.27 -1.40 -20.40
N ASP A 85 2.41 -1.00 -21.34
CA ASP A 85 2.29 0.39 -21.79
C ASP A 85 1.51 1.29 -20.83
N ALA A 86 0.95 0.72 -19.76
CA ALA A 86 0.16 1.43 -18.76
C ALA A 86 -1.00 2.26 -19.35
N THR A 87 -1.66 1.72 -20.38
CA THR A 87 -2.81 2.39 -21.03
C THR A 87 -4.15 1.86 -20.55
N LYS A 88 -4.17 0.68 -19.93
CA LYS A 88 -5.38 0.06 -19.42
C LYS A 88 -5.23 -0.29 -17.94
N THR A 89 -6.17 0.19 -17.13
CA THR A 89 -6.27 -0.17 -15.71
C THR A 89 -7.27 -1.29 -15.50
N MET A 90 -7.09 -2.04 -14.43
CA MET A 90 -8.05 -3.01 -13.94
C MET A 90 -8.15 -2.93 -12.42
N PRO A 91 -9.31 -3.27 -11.83
CA PRO A 91 -9.43 -3.35 -10.38
C PRO A 91 -8.47 -4.38 -9.79
N ASP A 92 -7.98 -4.12 -8.59
CA ASP A 92 -7.20 -5.11 -7.84
C ASP A 92 -8.10 -6.30 -7.51
N GLN A 93 -7.68 -7.51 -7.88
CA GLN A 93 -8.50 -8.71 -7.70
C GLN A 93 -8.33 -9.31 -6.31
N LYS A 94 -7.10 -9.24 -5.80
CA LYS A 94 -6.72 -9.75 -4.50
C LYS A 94 -5.87 -8.72 -3.76
N ALA A 95 -5.69 -8.91 -2.47
CA ALA A 95 -4.68 -8.23 -1.68
C ALA A 95 -3.91 -9.28 -0.88
N LEU A 96 -2.58 -9.28 -1.01
CA LEU A 96 -1.73 -10.09 -0.15
C LEU A 96 -1.58 -9.35 1.18
N VAL A 97 -2.05 -9.96 2.26
CA VAL A 97 -2.12 -9.37 3.59
C VAL A 97 -1.11 -10.06 4.50
N PHE A 98 -0.33 -9.28 5.25
CA PHE A 98 0.58 -9.75 6.29
C PHE A 98 0.09 -9.28 7.65
N ALA A 99 0.06 -10.20 8.61
CA ALA A 99 -0.31 -9.91 10.00
C ALA A 99 0.61 -10.65 10.96
N ALA A 100 0.94 -10.01 12.08
CA ALA A 100 1.64 -10.64 13.19
C ALA A 100 0.61 -11.06 14.25
N TRP A 101 0.72 -12.29 14.73
CA TRP A 101 -0.11 -12.86 15.77
C TRP A 101 0.78 -13.29 16.92
N SER A 102 0.49 -12.83 18.13
CA SER A 102 1.17 -13.33 19.32
C SER A 102 0.92 -14.83 19.46
N LEU A 103 1.96 -15.56 19.82
CA LEU A 103 1.89 -16.98 20.12
C LEU A 103 1.46 -17.25 21.56
N LEU A 104 1.57 -16.25 22.44
CA LEU A 104 1.38 -16.41 23.89
C LEU A 104 0.17 -15.65 24.42
N THR A 105 -0.36 -14.69 23.66
CA THR A 105 -1.52 -13.87 24.04
C THR A 105 -2.47 -13.70 22.86
N SER A 106 -3.65 -13.13 23.10
CA SER A 106 -4.64 -12.84 22.05
C SER A 106 -4.36 -11.55 21.27
N PHE A 107 -3.10 -11.10 21.23
CA PHE A 107 -2.68 -9.91 20.51
C PHE A 107 -2.43 -10.22 19.03
N ASN A 108 -2.91 -9.36 18.15
CA ASN A 108 -2.59 -9.39 16.73
C ASN A 108 -2.48 -7.98 16.15
N ILE A 109 -1.71 -7.85 15.06
CA ILE A 109 -1.51 -6.59 14.35
C ILE A 109 -1.42 -6.85 12.85
N LEU A 110 -2.04 -5.97 12.07
CA LEU A 110 -1.88 -5.93 10.63
C LEU A 110 -0.55 -5.23 10.30
N LEU A 111 0.34 -5.90 9.59
CA LEU A 111 1.64 -5.34 9.19
C LEU A 111 1.49 -4.54 7.90
N ASN A 112 1.11 -5.23 6.81
CA ASN A 112 0.94 -4.61 5.50
C ASN A 112 -0.16 -5.31 4.70
N ALA A 113 -0.66 -4.59 3.69
CA ALA A 113 -1.54 -5.13 2.68
C ALA A 113 -1.14 -4.61 1.30
N TYR A 114 -0.85 -5.53 0.38
CA TYR A 114 -0.41 -5.23 -0.98
C TYR A 114 -1.52 -5.56 -1.96
N PRO A 115 -2.16 -4.56 -2.60
CA PRO A 115 -3.14 -4.81 -3.64
C PRO A 115 -2.49 -5.49 -4.85
N ARG A 116 -3.18 -6.48 -5.43
CA ARG A 116 -2.65 -7.30 -6.52
C ARG A 116 -3.59 -7.33 -7.72
N THR A 117 -2.96 -7.22 -8.88
CA THR A 117 -3.54 -7.60 -10.16
C THR A 117 -2.88 -8.89 -10.65
N PRO A 118 -3.47 -9.61 -11.63
CA PRO A 118 -2.81 -10.76 -12.25
C PRO A 118 -1.45 -10.46 -12.89
N PHE A 119 -1.13 -9.17 -13.09
CA PHE A 119 0.08 -8.71 -13.77
C PHE A 119 1.14 -8.12 -12.82
N THR A 120 0.88 -8.07 -11.51
CA THR A 120 1.88 -7.62 -10.51
C THR A 120 2.89 -8.72 -10.20
N GLY A 121 4.17 -8.49 -10.52
CA GLY A 121 5.26 -9.48 -10.48
C GLY A 121 6.39 -9.18 -9.49
N ARG A 122 6.08 -8.85 -8.24
CA ARG A 122 7.08 -8.70 -7.16
C ARG A 122 6.54 -9.24 -5.84
N LEU A 123 6.69 -10.55 -5.64
CA LEU A 123 6.27 -11.22 -4.40
C LEU A 123 7.45 -11.67 -3.55
N GLU A 124 8.60 -11.94 -4.18
CA GLU A 124 9.76 -12.62 -3.57
C GLU A 124 10.33 -11.80 -2.39
N ASP A 125 10.45 -10.48 -2.54
CA ASP A 125 11.02 -9.61 -1.51
C ASP A 125 10.02 -9.23 -0.40
N LEU A 126 8.71 -9.44 -0.61
CA LEU A 126 7.68 -8.92 0.31
C LEU A 126 7.68 -9.64 1.65
N LEU A 127 7.96 -10.94 1.68
CA LEU A 127 8.03 -11.68 2.94
C LEU A 127 9.18 -11.14 3.80
N ASP A 128 10.37 -11.04 3.23
CA ASP A 128 11.57 -10.56 3.93
C ASP A 128 11.40 -9.12 4.43
N ASP A 129 10.82 -8.25 3.60
CA ASP A 129 10.50 -6.87 3.97
C ASP A 129 9.54 -6.80 5.17
N ASN A 130 8.53 -7.69 5.22
CA ASN A 130 7.56 -7.73 6.33
C ASN A 130 8.12 -8.35 7.60
N LEU A 131 8.95 -9.40 7.48
CA LEU A 131 9.65 -9.99 8.62
C LEU A 131 10.56 -8.95 9.26
N LYS A 132 11.35 -8.25 8.45
CA LYS A 132 12.23 -7.18 8.92
C LYS A 132 11.45 -6.04 9.56
N ALA A 133 10.37 -5.58 8.93
CA ALA A 133 9.53 -4.52 9.50
C ALA A 133 8.96 -4.92 10.87
N ALA A 134 8.51 -6.16 11.04
CA ALA A 134 8.03 -6.65 12.33
C ALA A 134 9.14 -6.64 13.41
N GLU A 135 10.37 -7.02 13.06
CA GLU A 135 11.52 -6.95 13.96
C GLU A 135 11.90 -5.51 14.32
N ASP A 136 11.88 -4.59 13.34
CA ASP A 136 12.16 -3.17 13.55
C ASP A 136 11.13 -2.52 14.50
N MET A 137 9.86 -2.96 14.44
CA MET A 137 8.80 -2.61 15.38
C MET A 137 9.01 -3.20 16.79
N GLY A 138 9.98 -4.10 16.97
CA GLY A 138 10.32 -4.75 18.24
C GLY A 138 9.59 -6.07 18.49
N LEU A 139 8.93 -6.65 17.48
CA LEU A 139 8.37 -7.99 17.58
C LEU A 139 9.48 -9.05 17.44
N HIS A 140 9.30 -10.17 18.13
CA HIS A 140 10.17 -11.32 18.08
C HIS A 140 9.50 -12.41 17.24
N VAL A 141 9.78 -12.39 15.93
CA VAL A 141 9.19 -13.36 15.00
C VAL A 141 9.81 -14.74 15.22
N LYS A 142 8.95 -15.76 15.39
CA LYS A 142 9.36 -17.17 15.60
C LYS A 142 8.94 -18.11 14.48
N ALA A 143 7.95 -17.71 13.68
CA ALA A 143 7.45 -18.49 12.57
C ALA A 143 6.85 -17.57 11.50
N ALA A 144 6.86 -18.06 10.27
CA ALA A 144 6.04 -17.54 9.18
C ALA A 144 5.04 -18.63 8.76
N VAL A 145 3.79 -18.25 8.54
CA VAL A 145 2.69 -19.16 8.20
C VAL A 145 1.99 -18.65 6.96
N CYS A 146 1.71 -19.54 6.02
CA CYS A 146 0.91 -19.29 4.82
C CYS A 146 -0.01 -20.46 4.55
N ASP A 147 -1.08 -20.20 3.80
CA ASP A 147 -1.99 -21.22 3.27
C ASP A 147 -1.40 -21.98 2.07
#